data_AF-A0A5T0WIH8-F1
#
_entry.id   AF-A0A5T0WIH8-F1
#
_cell.length_a   1.000
_cell.length_b   1.000
_cell.length_c   1.000
_cell.angle_alpha   90.00
_cell.angle_beta   90.00
_cell.angle_gamma   90.00
#
_symmetry.space_group_name_H-M   'P 1'
#
loop_
_entity.id
_entity.type
_entity.pdbx_description
1 polymer ?
#
loop_
_entity_poly.entity_id
_entity_poly.type
_entity_poly.pdbx_seq_one_letter_code
_entity_poly.pdbx_strand_id
1 'polypeptide(L)'
;AKNEQNKLYKFVLENNKLIYDYIDFINNNFANEHFIKIKYKRKKYKIINIASFLLYHKLKPQKESYQNEFLEIYILINDYIKLSYETNNLINLNINSINRITNEHNVLTIELEKKQIPKNKKLKIKEDFINLKLPEEFKLIETHKELYLHGMEQKNCVYTRRREIEDGLSAIYSLNYEGGVYTLEIFKRKNKFAIKEIKAKYNEFANKEVINFVEKSLKAV
;
A
#
# COMPACT_ATOMS: atom_id res chain seq x y z
N ALA A 1 -22.86 -9.12 -10.77
CA ALA A 1 -21.71 -8.89 -9.86
C ALA A 1 -21.96 -9.35 -8.42
N LYS A 2 -23.03 -8.91 -7.71
CA LYS A 2 -23.38 -9.38 -6.34
C LYS A 2 -23.72 -10.88 -6.22
N ASN A 3 -24.08 -11.54 -7.32
CA ASN A 3 -24.66 -12.88 -7.30
C ASN A 3 -23.65 -14.04 -7.37
N GLU A 4 -22.38 -13.84 -7.70
CA GLU A 4 -21.41 -14.95 -7.85
C GLU A 4 -20.43 -15.13 -6.68
N GLN A 5 -20.01 -14.07 -6.00
CA GLN A 5 -19.48 -14.21 -4.62
C GLN A 5 -20.50 -14.92 -3.72
N ASN A 6 -21.79 -14.69 -4.00
CA ASN A 6 -22.89 -15.43 -3.39
C ASN A 6 -22.98 -16.90 -3.81
N LYS A 7 -22.39 -17.36 -4.93
CA LYS A 7 -22.40 -18.78 -5.35
C LYS A 7 -21.35 -19.61 -4.62
N LEU A 8 -20.10 -19.14 -4.51
CA LEU A 8 -19.10 -19.84 -3.68
C LEU A 8 -19.51 -19.77 -2.20
N TYR A 9 -20.03 -18.62 -1.74
CA TYR A 9 -20.60 -18.49 -0.41
C TYR A 9 -21.84 -19.36 -0.19
N LYS A 10 -22.78 -19.45 -1.15
CA LYS A 10 -23.92 -20.38 -1.11
C LYS A 10 -23.44 -21.82 -1.08
N PHE A 11 -22.56 -22.21 -2.00
CA PHE A 11 -22.01 -23.56 -2.06
C PHE A 11 -21.35 -23.94 -0.74
N VAL A 12 -20.59 -23.02 -0.13
CA VAL A 12 -19.95 -23.21 1.18
C VAL A 12 -20.99 -23.29 2.32
N LEU A 13 -22.06 -22.49 2.27
CA LEU A 13 -23.15 -22.53 3.25
C LEU A 13 -24.04 -23.78 3.12
N GLU A 14 -24.34 -24.19 1.89
CA GLU A 14 -25.15 -25.35 1.49
C GLU A 14 -24.40 -26.67 1.76
N ASN A 15 -23.06 -26.64 1.69
CA ASN A 15 -22.19 -27.80 1.94
C ASN A 15 -21.36 -27.63 3.22
N ASN A 16 -21.90 -26.99 4.26
CA ASN A 16 -21.21 -26.72 5.53
C ASN A 16 -20.55 -27.98 6.12
N LYS A 17 -21.21 -29.14 6.04
CA LYS A 17 -20.69 -30.41 6.59
C LYS A 17 -19.39 -30.84 5.91
N LEU A 18 -19.33 -30.79 4.58
CA LEU A 18 -18.11 -31.04 3.81
C LEU A 18 -16.98 -30.09 4.20
N ILE A 19 -17.28 -28.83 4.55
CA ILE A 19 -16.25 -27.87 4.97
C ILE A 19 -15.78 -28.11 6.40
N TYR A 20 -16.66 -28.51 7.31
CA TYR A 20 -16.26 -28.90 8.67
C TYR A 20 -15.46 -30.20 8.63
N ASP A 21 -15.92 -31.21 7.89
CA ASP A 21 -15.21 -32.46 7.66
C ASP A 21 -13.86 -32.20 6.98
N TYR A 22 -13.77 -31.19 6.09
CA TYR A 22 -12.53 -30.80 5.43
C TYR A 22 -11.61 -29.96 6.32
N ILE A 23 -12.16 -29.07 7.15
CA ILE A 23 -11.38 -28.33 8.16
C ILE A 23 -10.85 -29.30 9.22
N ASP A 24 -11.64 -30.27 9.65
CA ASP A 24 -11.24 -31.31 10.59
C ASP A 24 -10.24 -32.25 9.92
N PHE A 25 -10.45 -32.63 8.66
CA PHE A 25 -9.44 -33.35 7.86
C PHE A 25 -8.13 -32.56 7.78
N ILE A 26 -8.18 -31.24 7.53
CA ILE A 26 -6.99 -30.38 7.49
C ILE A 26 -6.31 -30.34 8.84
N ASN A 27 -7.06 -30.04 9.89
CA ASN A 27 -6.56 -29.93 11.26
C ASN A 27 -6.01 -31.26 11.79
N ASN A 28 -6.55 -32.40 11.36
CA ASN A 28 -6.15 -33.72 11.84
C ASN A 28 -5.00 -34.32 11.02
N ASN A 29 -4.93 -34.05 9.71
CA ASN A 29 -3.90 -34.64 8.83
C ASN A 29 -2.69 -33.72 8.60
N PHE A 30 -2.86 -32.41 8.80
CA PHE A 30 -1.80 -31.41 8.64
C PHE A 30 -1.55 -30.63 9.94
N ALA A 31 -1.99 -31.18 11.09
CA ALA A 31 -1.81 -30.60 12.43
C ALA A 31 -0.34 -30.27 12.76
N ASN A 32 0.58 -31.08 12.21
CA ASN A 32 2.01 -30.99 12.41
C ASN A 32 2.71 -30.11 11.34
N GLU A 33 2.02 -29.75 10.25
CA GLU A 33 2.43 -28.69 9.34
C GLU A 33 2.00 -27.35 9.96
N HIS A 34 2.81 -26.90 10.91
CA HIS A 34 2.85 -25.53 11.43
C HIS A 34 2.07 -24.49 10.58
N PHE A 35 0.86 -24.11 11.03
CA PHE A 35 0.26 -22.75 10.92
C PHE A 35 -1.07 -22.49 10.20
N ILE A 36 -1.91 -23.47 9.79
CA ILE A 36 -3.31 -23.13 9.43
C ILE A 36 -4.21 -23.08 10.68
N LYS A 37 -3.90 -22.19 11.63
CA LYS A 37 -4.89 -21.81 12.64
C LYS A 37 -5.93 -20.91 11.97
N ILE A 38 -7.12 -21.45 11.70
CA ILE A 38 -8.28 -20.68 11.26
C ILE A 38 -8.62 -19.63 12.34
N LYS A 39 -8.03 -18.43 12.23
CA LYS A 39 -8.09 -17.40 13.28
C LYS A 39 -9.39 -16.61 13.34
N TYR A 40 -10.28 -16.71 12.34
CA TYR A 40 -11.36 -15.73 12.18
C TYR A 40 -12.77 -16.35 12.30
N LYS A 41 -13.49 -15.96 13.38
CA LYS A 41 -14.84 -16.43 13.73
C LYS A 41 -15.98 -15.95 12.79
N ARG A 42 -15.76 -14.96 11.91
CA ARG A 42 -16.83 -14.40 11.04
C ARG A 42 -16.92 -15.17 9.71
N LYS A 43 -18.14 -15.54 9.29
CA LYS A 43 -18.44 -16.34 8.08
C LYS A 43 -17.67 -15.89 6.82
N LYS A 44 -17.48 -14.58 6.63
CA LYS A 44 -16.77 -14.01 5.47
C LYS A 44 -15.29 -14.41 5.35
N TYR A 45 -14.60 -14.70 6.47
CA TYR A 45 -13.19 -15.10 6.45
C TYR A 45 -13.00 -16.61 6.23
N LYS A 46 -14.08 -17.41 6.32
CA LYS A 46 -14.02 -18.85 6.03
C LYS A 46 -13.73 -19.13 4.55
N ILE A 47 -14.30 -18.33 3.64
CA ILE A 47 -14.06 -18.47 2.19
C ILE A 47 -12.60 -18.17 1.83
N ILE A 48 -12.02 -17.14 2.44
CA ILE A 48 -10.62 -16.75 2.21
C ILE A 48 -9.70 -17.93 2.55
N ASN A 49 -9.90 -18.57 3.70
CA ASN A 49 -9.08 -19.70 4.11
C ASN A 49 -9.23 -20.92 3.17
N ILE A 50 -10.45 -21.21 2.72
CA ILE A 50 -10.70 -22.32 1.78
C ILE A 50 -10.01 -22.04 0.44
N ALA A 51 -10.12 -20.81 -0.09
CA ALA A 51 -9.45 -20.43 -1.32
C ALA A 51 -7.92 -20.52 -1.18
N SER A 52 -7.37 -20.04 -0.06
CA SER A 52 -5.93 -20.13 0.21
C SER A 52 -5.45 -21.57 0.23
N PHE A 53 -6.21 -22.45 0.89
CA PHE A 53 -5.91 -23.87 0.98
C PHE A 53 -5.92 -24.55 -0.40
N LEU A 54 -6.95 -24.32 -1.21
CA LEU A 54 -7.08 -24.93 -2.53
C LEU A 54 -5.95 -24.50 -3.48
N LEU A 55 -5.62 -23.20 -3.49
CA LEU A 55 -4.49 -22.69 -4.28
C LEU A 55 -3.17 -23.25 -3.77
N TYR A 56 -2.99 -23.34 -2.45
CA TYR A 56 -1.78 -23.91 -1.87
C TYR A 56 -1.59 -25.37 -2.30
N HIS A 57 -2.63 -26.21 -2.20
CA HIS A 57 -2.53 -27.62 -2.63
C HIS A 57 -2.19 -27.80 -4.11
N LYS A 58 -2.62 -26.86 -4.96
CA LYS A 58 -2.25 -26.86 -6.39
C LYS A 58 -0.83 -26.42 -6.65
N LEU A 59 -0.30 -25.52 -5.82
CA LEU A 59 0.96 -24.82 -6.07
C LEU A 59 2.11 -25.29 -5.17
N LYS A 60 1.84 -26.12 -4.16
CA LYS A 60 2.86 -26.56 -3.21
C LYS A 60 3.97 -27.37 -3.91
N PRO A 61 5.25 -27.16 -3.54
CA PRO A 61 6.35 -27.95 -4.06
C PRO A 61 6.16 -29.44 -3.75
N GLN A 62 6.51 -30.32 -4.70
CA GLN A 62 6.37 -31.78 -4.50
C GLN A 62 7.52 -32.42 -3.70
N LYS A 63 8.57 -31.66 -3.35
CA LYS A 63 9.75 -32.16 -2.62
C LYS A 63 9.86 -31.48 -1.26
N GLU A 64 10.19 -32.26 -0.22
CA GLU A 64 10.29 -31.82 1.19
C GLU A 64 11.44 -30.83 1.47
N SER A 65 12.45 -30.72 0.60
CA SER A 65 13.63 -29.87 0.81
C SER A 65 13.37 -28.35 0.72
N TYR A 66 12.12 -27.93 0.54
CA TYR A 66 11.74 -26.56 0.18
C TYR A 66 10.93 -25.83 1.26
N GLN A 67 11.21 -26.10 2.54
CA GLN A 67 10.50 -25.48 3.67
C GLN A 67 10.55 -23.94 3.66
N ASN A 68 11.61 -23.33 3.13
CA ASN A 68 11.69 -21.87 2.99
C ASN A 68 10.80 -21.34 1.84
N GLU A 69 10.70 -22.06 0.72
CA GLU A 69 9.81 -21.70 -0.40
C GLU A 69 8.32 -21.87 -0.04
N PHE A 70 8.01 -22.77 0.89
CA PHE A 70 6.65 -22.97 1.40
C PHE A 70 6.06 -21.67 1.99
N LEU A 71 6.81 -21.00 2.86
CA LEU A 71 6.31 -19.81 3.55
C LEU A 71 6.07 -18.66 2.55
N GLU A 72 6.97 -18.49 1.58
CA GLU A 72 6.85 -17.46 0.54
C GLU A 72 5.62 -17.69 -0.35
N ILE A 73 5.39 -18.92 -0.80
CA ILE A 73 4.21 -19.28 -1.61
C ILE A 73 2.92 -19.05 -0.82
N TYR A 74 2.90 -19.46 0.46
CA TYR A 74 1.74 -19.26 1.32
C TYR A 74 1.44 -17.76 1.56
N ILE A 75 2.47 -16.94 1.79
CA ILE A 75 2.33 -15.48 1.93
C ILE A 75 1.75 -14.89 0.63
N LEU A 76 2.34 -15.24 -0.52
CA LEU A 76 1.87 -14.77 -1.83
C LEU A 76 0.41 -15.13 -2.11
N ILE A 77 -0.02 -16.36 -1.80
CA ILE A 77 -1.41 -16.79 -1.98
C ILE A 77 -2.36 -15.98 -1.11
N ASN A 78 -2.02 -15.78 0.17
CA ASN A 78 -2.87 -15.03 1.08
C ASN A 78 -2.94 -13.55 0.70
N ASP A 79 -1.82 -12.95 0.29
CA ASP A 79 -1.79 -11.58 -0.19
C ASP A 79 -2.60 -11.42 -1.48
N TYR A 80 -2.48 -12.34 -2.44
CA TYR A 80 -3.32 -12.38 -3.64
C TYR A 80 -4.81 -12.38 -3.28
N ILE A 81 -5.26 -13.31 -2.42
CA ILE A 81 -6.68 -13.43 -2.05
C ILE A 81 -7.17 -12.19 -1.31
N LYS A 82 -6.34 -11.65 -0.41
CA LYS A 82 -6.65 -10.41 0.31
C LYS A 82 -6.78 -9.25 -0.66
N LEU A 83 -5.85 -9.09 -1.61
CA LEU A 83 -5.90 -8.06 -2.64
C LEU A 83 -7.14 -8.23 -3.53
N SER A 84 -7.48 -9.46 -3.96
CA SER A 84 -8.71 -9.71 -4.72
C SER A 84 -9.94 -9.23 -3.95
N TYR A 85 -9.99 -9.48 -2.65
CA TYR A 85 -11.07 -8.99 -1.80
C TYR A 85 -11.08 -7.45 -1.69
N GLU A 86 -9.95 -6.81 -1.38
CA GLU A 86 -9.84 -5.35 -1.23
C GLU A 86 -10.14 -4.60 -2.53
N THR A 87 -9.81 -5.22 -3.66
CA THR A 87 -10.07 -4.69 -4.99
C THR A 87 -11.43 -5.15 -5.57
N ASN A 88 -12.24 -5.91 -4.84
CA ASN A 88 -13.51 -6.49 -5.31
C ASN A 88 -13.39 -7.32 -6.61
N ASN A 89 -12.24 -7.97 -6.82
CA ASN A 89 -12.03 -8.93 -7.92
C ASN A 89 -12.40 -10.36 -7.50
N LEU A 90 -12.70 -11.19 -8.49
CA LEU A 90 -12.92 -12.63 -8.28
C LEU A 90 -11.57 -13.33 -8.03
N ILE A 91 -11.59 -14.36 -7.18
CA ILE A 91 -10.42 -15.21 -6.94
C ILE A 91 -10.37 -16.27 -8.04
N ASN A 92 -9.29 -16.29 -8.81
CA ASN A 92 -9.05 -17.30 -9.83
C ASN A 92 -8.47 -18.57 -9.19
N LEU A 93 -9.29 -19.62 -9.06
CA LEU A 93 -8.85 -20.92 -8.52
C LEU A 93 -8.21 -21.83 -9.58
N ASN A 94 -8.17 -21.42 -10.86
CA ASN A 94 -7.58 -22.20 -11.96
C ASN A 94 -6.10 -21.88 -12.21
N ILE A 95 -5.44 -21.30 -11.20
CA ILE A 95 -4.01 -21.01 -11.22
C ILE A 95 -3.25 -22.32 -10.95
N ASN A 96 -2.32 -22.64 -11.85
CA ASN A 96 -1.50 -23.86 -11.78
C ASN A 96 0.02 -23.56 -11.72
N SER A 97 0.43 -22.29 -11.58
CA SER A 97 1.84 -21.92 -11.45
C SER A 97 2.03 -20.69 -10.55
N ILE A 98 3.20 -20.63 -9.89
CA ILE A 98 3.59 -19.50 -9.03
C ILE A 98 3.67 -18.21 -9.87
N ASN A 99 4.25 -18.27 -11.07
CA ASN A 99 4.33 -17.10 -11.96
C ASN A 99 2.96 -16.52 -12.30
N ARG A 100 1.93 -17.38 -12.45
CA ARG A 100 0.58 -16.90 -12.73
C ARG A 100 -0.03 -16.17 -11.54
N ILE A 101 0.13 -16.66 -10.31
CA ILE A 101 -0.37 -15.95 -9.13
C ILE A 101 0.41 -14.66 -8.87
N THR A 102 1.72 -14.63 -9.11
CA THR A 102 2.52 -13.39 -9.03
C THR A 102 2.01 -12.33 -10.01
N ASN A 103 1.70 -12.72 -11.25
CA ASN A 103 1.18 -11.79 -12.25
C ASN A 103 -0.20 -11.23 -11.86
N GLU A 104 -1.12 -12.09 -11.42
CA GLU A 104 -2.43 -11.63 -10.97
C GLU A 104 -2.32 -10.75 -9.72
N HIS A 105 -1.48 -11.12 -8.76
CA HIS A 105 -1.15 -10.31 -7.60
C HIS A 105 -0.67 -8.90 -8.01
N ASN A 106 0.29 -8.80 -8.93
CA ASN A 106 0.85 -7.53 -9.37
C ASN A 106 -0.21 -6.62 -10.02
N VAL A 107 -1.11 -7.19 -10.83
CA VAL A 107 -2.24 -6.45 -11.41
C VAL A 107 -3.14 -5.89 -10.31
N LEU A 108 -3.49 -6.70 -9.30
CA LEU A 108 -4.35 -6.28 -8.19
C LEU A 108 -3.68 -5.22 -7.32
N THR A 109 -2.37 -5.29 -7.10
CA THR A 109 -1.61 -4.25 -6.39
C THR A 109 -1.73 -2.91 -7.10
N ILE A 110 -1.56 -2.87 -8.43
CA ILE A 110 -1.72 -1.65 -9.24
C ILE A 110 -3.15 -1.10 -9.12
N GLU A 111 -4.17 -1.97 -9.12
CA GLU A 111 -5.56 -1.54 -8.93
C GLU A 111 -5.83 -0.98 -7.53
N LEU A 112 -5.27 -1.61 -6.49
CA LEU A 112 -5.41 -1.14 -5.12
C LEU A 112 -4.72 0.22 -4.95
N GLU A 113 -3.52 0.39 -5.49
CA GLU A 113 -2.82 1.68 -5.54
C GLU A 113 -3.70 2.76 -6.18
N LYS A 114 -4.28 2.48 -7.36
CA LYS A 114 -5.21 3.40 -8.04
C LYS A 114 -6.44 3.76 -7.19
N LYS A 115 -6.98 2.80 -6.44
CA LYS A 115 -8.13 3.04 -5.53
C LYS A 115 -7.77 3.84 -4.29
N GLN A 116 -6.52 3.73 -3.84
CA GLN A 116 -6.00 4.49 -2.70
C GLN A 116 -5.64 5.93 -3.07
N ILE A 117 -5.47 6.25 -4.37
CA ILE A 117 -5.28 7.63 -4.82
C ILE A 117 -6.47 8.47 -4.33
N PRO A 118 -6.23 9.47 -3.46
CA PRO A 118 -7.29 10.31 -2.96
C PRO A 118 -7.88 11.16 -4.09
N LYS A 119 -9.14 11.57 -3.91
CA LYS A 119 -9.79 12.53 -4.82
C LYS A 119 -8.95 13.80 -4.92
N ASN A 120 -9.07 14.50 -6.05
CA ASN A 120 -8.38 15.77 -6.30
C ASN A 120 -8.99 16.94 -5.50
N LYS A 121 -8.96 16.83 -4.17
CA LYS A 121 -9.43 17.84 -3.23
C LYS A 121 -8.25 18.69 -2.78
N LYS A 122 -8.44 20.01 -2.68
CA LYS A 122 -7.46 20.94 -2.12
C LYS A 122 -7.15 20.62 -0.65
N LEU A 123 -5.88 20.71 -0.28
CA LEU A 123 -5.41 20.73 1.10
C LEU A 123 -5.76 22.08 1.73
N LYS A 124 -6.01 22.09 3.05
CA LYS A 124 -6.23 23.32 3.81
C LYS A 124 -4.90 23.97 4.19
N ILE A 125 -4.20 24.54 3.22
CA ILE A 125 -2.89 25.17 3.44
C ILE A 125 -3.11 26.57 4.01
N LYS A 126 -2.32 26.95 5.03
CA LYS A 126 -2.37 28.28 5.62
C LYS A 126 -1.90 29.34 4.62
N GLU A 127 -2.58 30.48 4.60
CA GLU A 127 -2.32 31.62 3.70
C GLU A 127 -0.86 32.09 3.67
N ASP A 128 -0.17 32.00 4.82
CA ASP A 128 1.26 32.29 4.94
C ASP A 128 2.12 31.49 3.96
N PHE A 129 1.82 30.20 3.75
CA PHE A 129 2.58 29.32 2.84
C PHE A 129 2.16 29.50 1.39
N ILE A 130 0.88 29.81 1.13
CA ILE A 130 0.37 30.09 -0.22
C ILE A 130 1.04 31.34 -0.80
N ASN A 131 1.21 32.37 0.03
CA ASN A 131 1.82 33.64 -0.37
C ASN A 131 3.37 33.64 -0.30
N LEU A 132 3.99 32.52 0.05
CA LEU A 132 5.44 32.40 0.11
C LEU A 132 6.04 32.41 -1.30
N LYS A 133 6.69 33.51 -1.67
CA LYS A 133 7.26 33.72 -3.02
C LYS A 133 8.63 33.06 -3.16
N LEU A 134 8.64 31.78 -3.51
CA LEU A 134 9.89 31.05 -3.80
C LEU A 134 10.20 31.06 -5.31
N PRO A 135 11.47 30.77 -5.69
CA PRO A 135 11.86 30.51 -7.08
C PRO A 135 11.02 29.41 -7.75
N GLU A 136 11.03 29.35 -9.08
CA GLU A 136 10.19 28.43 -9.88
C GLU A 136 10.49 26.95 -9.64
N GLU A 137 11.68 26.64 -9.13
CA GLU A 137 12.12 25.32 -8.70
C GLU A 137 11.24 24.74 -7.59
N PHE A 138 10.53 25.59 -6.84
CA PHE A 138 9.67 25.22 -5.73
C PHE A 138 8.21 25.17 -6.16
N LYS A 139 7.66 23.96 -6.34
CA LYS A 139 6.23 23.77 -6.59
C LYS A 139 5.51 23.42 -5.28
N LEU A 140 4.63 24.31 -4.80
CA LEU A 140 3.73 23.99 -3.68
C LEU A 140 2.79 22.82 -4.06
N ILE A 141 2.67 21.83 -3.18
CA ILE A 141 1.73 20.73 -3.34
C ILE A 141 0.38 21.15 -2.73
N GLU A 142 -0.63 21.38 -3.58
CA GLU A 142 -1.89 21.99 -3.15
C GLU A 142 -3.03 21.01 -2.91
N THR A 143 -2.91 19.78 -3.40
CA THR A 143 -4.01 18.80 -3.37
C THR A 143 -3.62 17.50 -2.70
N HIS A 144 -4.61 16.81 -2.13
CA HIS A 144 -4.38 15.47 -1.56
C HIS A 144 -3.85 14.49 -2.63
N LYS A 145 -4.32 14.62 -3.88
CA LYS A 145 -3.91 13.76 -4.99
C LYS A 145 -2.45 13.98 -5.34
N GLU A 146 -2.03 15.23 -5.50
CA GLU A 146 -0.61 15.55 -5.76
C GLU A 146 0.29 15.11 -4.61
N LEU A 147 -0.11 15.33 -3.35
CA LEU A 147 0.68 14.90 -2.19
C LEU A 147 0.86 13.38 -2.15
N TYR A 148 -0.19 12.63 -2.46
CA TYR A 148 -0.15 11.17 -2.49
C TYR A 148 0.74 10.66 -3.63
N LEU A 149 0.55 11.19 -4.84
CA LEU A 149 1.35 10.81 -6.01
C LEU A 149 2.82 11.16 -5.84
N HIS A 150 3.12 12.35 -5.31
CA HIS A 150 4.48 12.76 -4.98
C HIS A 150 5.15 11.78 -4.01
N GLY A 151 4.44 11.35 -2.96
CA GLY A 151 4.93 10.32 -2.03
C GLY A 151 5.19 8.97 -2.70
N MET A 152 4.33 8.56 -3.64
CA MET A 152 4.52 7.33 -4.41
C MET A 152 5.74 7.40 -5.34
N GLU A 153 5.92 8.52 -6.04
CA GLU A 153 7.03 8.75 -6.98
C GLU A 153 8.37 8.87 -6.24
N GLN A 154 8.37 9.60 -5.12
CA GLN A 154 9.54 9.79 -4.25
C GLN A 154 9.79 8.62 -3.30
N LYS A 155 8.88 7.64 -3.24
CA LYS A 155 8.96 6.47 -2.35
C LYS A 155 9.18 6.87 -0.89
N ASN A 156 8.42 7.87 -0.43
CA ASN A 156 8.43 8.36 0.94
C ASN A 156 7.01 8.44 1.54
N CYS A 157 6.93 8.70 2.84
CA CYS A 157 5.67 8.72 3.58
C CYS A 157 5.03 10.13 3.67
N VAL A 158 5.31 11.04 2.73
CA VAL A 158 4.90 12.45 2.85
C VAL A 158 3.39 12.66 3.01
N TYR A 159 2.55 11.76 2.45
CA TYR A 159 1.10 11.84 2.61
C TYR A 159 0.62 11.78 4.07
N THR A 160 1.43 11.19 4.96
CA THR A 160 1.14 11.17 6.41
C THR A 160 1.15 12.58 7.04
N ARG A 161 1.88 13.53 6.43
CA ARG A 161 1.95 14.94 6.86
C ARG A 161 0.71 15.76 6.51
N ARG A 162 -0.28 15.18 5.81
CA ARG A 162 -1.53 15.86 5.44
C ARG A 162 -2.20 16.59 6.61
N ARG A 163 -2.20 16.01 7.81
CA ARG A 163 -2.85 16.61 8.99
C ARG A 163 -2.12 17.87 9.41
N GLU A 164 -0.80 17.81 9.50
CA GLU A 164 0.03 18.96 9.87
C GLU A 164 -0.09 20.11 8.86
N ILE A 165 -0.23 19.78 7.57
CA ILE A 165 -0.53 20.76 6.52
C ILE A 165 -1.92 21.38 6.73
N GLU A 166 -2.95 20.54 6.94
CA GLU A 166 -4.33 20.99 7.14
C GLU A 166 -4.54 21.77 8.45
N ASP A 167 -3.70 21.54 9.45
CA ASP A 167 -3.64 22.27 10.72
C ASP A 167 -2.80 23.56 10.60
N GLY A 168 -2.24 23.83 9.42
CA GLY A 168 -1.46 25.05 9.14
C GLY A 168 -0.08 25.09 9.79
N LEU A 169 0.46 23.95 10.18
CA LEU A 169 1.77 23.83 10.84
C LEU A 169 2.93 23.80 9.83
N SER A 170 2.68 23.27 8.64
CA SER A 170 3.68 23.18 7.57
C SER A 170 3.04 23.19 6.18
N ALA A 171 3.89 23.26 5.15
CA ALA A 171 3.54 23.05 3.76
C ALA A 171 4.60 22.18 3.08
N ILE A 172 4.18 21.42 2.07
CA ILE A 172 5.06 20.55 1.29
C ILE A 172 5.26 21.15 -0.09
N TYR A 173 6.52 21.21 -0.52
CA TYR A 173 6.93 21.61 -1.85
C TYR A 173 7.63 20.43 -2.54
N SER A 174 7.36 20.26 -3.83
CA SER A 174 8.22 19.51 -4.74
C SER A 174 9.31 20.46 -5.22
N LEU A 175 10.56 20.16 -4.91
CA LEU A 175 11.72 20.96 -5.29
C LEU A 175 12.47 20.28 -6.44
N ASN A 176 12.58 20.95 -7.58
CA ASN A 176 13.39 20.50 -8.70
C ASN A 176 14.74 21.23 -8.69
N TYR A 177 15.83 20.52 -8.45
CA TYR A 177 17.18 21.13 -8.39
C TYR A 177 18.18 20.23 -9.11
N GLU A 178 18.86 20.78 -10.13
CA GLU A 178 19.89 20.09 -10.94
C GLU A 178 19.48 18.69 -11.44
N GLY A 179 18.23 18.56 -11.89
CA GLY A 179 17.68 17.29 -12.37
C GLY A 179 17.22 16.31 -11.28
N GLY A 180 17.45 16.63 -10.00
CA GLY A 180 16.89 15.93 -8.85
C GLY A 180 15.53 16.49 -8.44
N VAL A 181 14.65 15.61 -7.95
CA VAL A 181 13.37 15.99 -7.34
C VAL A 181 13.41 15.66 -5.86
N TYR A 182 13.08 16.65 -5.03
CA TYR A 182 13.14 16.56 -3.58
C TYR A 182 11.77 16.85 -2.97
N THR A 183 11.51 16.24 -1.82
CA THR A 183 10.37 16.55 -0.97
C THR A 183 10.83 17.50 0.12
N LEU A 184 10.33 18.73 0.09
CA LEU A 184 10.68 19.77 1.05
C LEU A 184 9.46 20.09 1.93
N GLU A 185 9.62 19.93 3.25
CA GLU A 185 8.65 20.42 4.23
C GLU A 185 9.14 21.73 4.83
N ILE A 186 8.35 22.79 4.66
CA ILE A 186 8.60 24.11 5.24
C ILE A 186 7.63 24.32 6.40
N PHE A 187 8.14 24.84 7.52
CA PHE A 187 7.31 25.31 8.62
C PHE A 187 7.59 26.79 8.91
N LYS A 188 6.68 27.44 9.64
CA LYS A 188 6.83 28.83 10.06
C LYS A 188 7.10 28.88 11.56
N ARG A 189 8.25 29.44 11.96
CA ARG A 189 8.60 29.72 13.35
C ARG A 189 8.55 31.23 13.59
N LYS A 190 7.61 31.70 14.40
CA LYS A 190 7.33 33.13 14.58
C LYS A 190 7.03 33.77 13.21
N ASN A 191 7.88 34.67 12.75
CA ASN A 191 7.74 35.37 11.47
C ASN A 191 8.75 34.89 10.40
N LYS A 192 9.40 33.74 10.59
CA LYS A 192 10.39 33.21 9.63
C LYS A 192 10.01 31.81 9.17
N PHE A 193 10.15 31.57 7.87
CA PHE A 193 10.05 30.23 7.29
C PHE A 193 11.37 29.49 7.45
N ALA A 194 11.30 28.18 7.68
CA ALA A 194 12.46 27.33 7.85
C ALA A 194 12.19 25.93 7.30
N ILE A 195 13.27 25.23 6.96
CA ILE A 195 13.24 23.83 6.57
C ILE A 195 12.90 23.00 7.80
N LYS A 196 11.81 22.23 7.72
CA LYS A 196 11.52 21.18 8.70
C LYS A 196 12.19 19.87 8.30
N GLU A 197 12.09 19.52 7.03
CA GLU A 197 12.69 18.31 6.47
C GLU A 197 12.91 18.49 4.96
N ILE A 198 13.98 17.90 4.45
CA ILE A 198 14.20 17.76 3.01
C ILE A 198 14.72 16.35 2.71
N LYS A 199 14.05 15.66 1.78
CA LYS A 199 14.36 14.27 1.41
C LYS A 199 14.44 14.11 -0.10
N ALA A 200 15.44 13.36 -0.54
CA ALA A 200 15.48 12.81 -1.89
C ALA A 200 14.60 11.55 -1.97
N LYS A 201 14.63 10.91 -3.14
CA LYS A 201 13.93 9.64 -3.37
C LYS A 201 14.35 8.58 -2.34
N TYR A 202 13.43 7.69 -1.98
CA TYR A 202 13.66 6.62 -0.98
C TYR A 202 14.04 7.10 0.43
N ASN A 203 13.63 8.32 0.82
CA ASN A 203 13.95 8.95 2.11
C ASN A 203 15.44 9.24 2.34
N GLU A 204 16.24 9.25 1.26
CA GLU A 204 17.64 9.66 1.31
C GLU A 204 17.76 11.15 1.72
N PHE A 205 18.90 11.50 2.29
CA PHE A 205 19.18 12.88 2.67
C PHE A 205 19.55 13.70 1.44
N ALA A 206 19.06 14.93 1.37
CA ALA A 206 19.53 15.89 0.37
C ALA A 206 21.01 16.24 0.62
N ASN A 207 21.74 16.51 -0.47
CA ASN A 207 23.12 16.98 -0.36
C ASN A 207 23.16 18.43 0.20
N LYS A 208 24.36 18.88 0.57
CA LYS A 208 24.54 20.21 1.16
C LYS A 208 24.19 21.36 0.21
N GLU A 209 24.39 21.17 -1.09
CA GLU A 209 24.13 22.20 -2.11
C GLU A 209 22.63 22.50 -2.19
N VAL A 210 21.80 21.46 -2.22
CA VAL A 210 20.33 21.59 -2.20
C VAL A 210 19.88 22.27 -0.90
N ILE A 211 20.42 21.88 0.26
CA ILE A 211 20.08 22.52 1.54
C ILE A 211 20.43 24.02 1.50
N ASN A 212 21.65 24.36 1.05
CA ASN A 212 22.10 25.75 0.93
C ASN A 212 21.23 26.56 -0.02
N PHE A 213 20.81 25.97 -1.15
CA PHE A 213 19.89 26.60 -2.09
C PHE A 213 18.56 26.94 -1.43
N VAL A 214 17.95 25.98 -0.72
CA VAL A 214 16.68 26.20 -0.02
C VAL A 214 16.82 27.25 1.08
N GLU A 215 17.87 27.18 1.90
CA GLU A 215 18.10 28.17 2.95
C GLU A 215 18.28 29.58 2.40
N LYS A 216 18.99 29.73 1.27
CA LYS A 216 19.17 31.03 0.61
C LYS A 216 17.84 31.56 0.08
N SER A 217 17.04 30.70 -0.55
CA SER A 217 15.72 31.05 -1.06
C SER A 217 14.76 31.47 0.06
N LEU A 218 14.79 30.80 1.22
CA LEU A 218 13.95 31.16 2.37
C LEU A 218 14.41 32.42 3.11
N LYS A 219 15.69 32.81 3.02
CA LYS A 219 16.19 34.06 3.60
C LYS A 219 15.84 35.30 2.77
N ALA A 220 15.52 35.10 1.49
CA ALA A 220 15.20 36.18 0.56
C ALA A 220 13.73 36.67 0.64
N VAL A 221 12.91 36.02 1.47
CA VAL A 221 11.47 36.24 1.66
C VAL A 221 11.14 36.59 3.10
#